data_AF-A0A533YWQ5-F1
#
_entry.id   AF-A0A533YWQ5-F1
#
_cell.length_a   1.000
_cell.length_b   1.000
_cell.length_c   1.000
_cell.angle_alpha   90.00
_cell.angle_beta   90.00
_cell.angle_gamma   90.00
#
_symmetry.space_group_name_H-M   'P 1'
#
loop_
_entity.id
_entity.type
_entity.pdbx_description
1 polymer ?
#
loop_
_entity_poly.entity_id
_entity_poly.type
_entity_poly.pdbx_seq_one_letter_code
_entity_poly.pdbx_strand_id
1 'polypeptide(L)'
;MRRLTIPKRVQLPFGYVVTIKQVTDGEMEEIVEDGTGDSVDGYWDPDERVLYIRKSLPIRRRRYILAHELGHAWNDWQHHAMDNGIASHY
;
A
#
# COMPACT_ATOMS: atom_id res chain seq x y z
N MET A 1 -19.03 -5.04 -19.23
CA MET A 1 -17.71 -5.36 -18.63
C MET A 1 -17.50 -4.51 -17.39
N ARG A 2 -17.23 -5.12 -16.22
CA ARG A 2 -16.88 -4.36 -15.01
C ARG A 2 -15.58 -3.59 -15.27
N ARG A 3 -15.60 -2.27 -15.07
CA ARG A 3 -14.39 -1.44 -15.22
C ARG A 3 -13.36 -1.93 -14.21
N LEU A 4 -12.23 -2.38 -14.72
CA LEU A 4 -11.15 -2.94 -13.92
C LEU A 4 -10.43 -1.79 -13.19
N THR A 5 -10.84 -1.53 -11.93
CA THR A 5 -10.29 -0.45 -11.11
C THR A 5 -9.28 -0.96 -10.09
N ILE A 6 -8.40 -0.07 -9.64
CA ILE A 6 -7.62 -0.28 -8.42
C ILE A 6 -8.58 -0.09 -7.22
N PRO A 7 -8.60 -1.01 -6.23
CA PRO A 7 -9.42 -0.85 -5.03
C PRO A 7 -8.94 0.35 -4.21
N LYS A 8 -9.83 0.93 -3.39
CA LYS A 8 -9.49 2.03 -2.48
C LYS A 8 -9.08 1.56 -1.09
N ARG A 9 -9.44 0.32 -0.74
CA ARG A 9 -9.15 -0.30 0.56
C ARG A 9 -8.97 -1.81 0.38
N VAL A 10 -8.10 -2.39 1.18
CA VAL A 10 -7.96 -3.84 1.37
C VAL A 10 -7.98 -4.10 2.86
N GLN A 11 -8.74 -5.10 3.28
CA GLN A 11 -8.78 -5.52 4.67
C GLN A 11 -8.00 -6.82 4.81
N LEU A 12 -6.94 -6.78 5.60
CA LEU A 12 -6.22 -7.94 6.09
C LEU A 12 -6.91 -8.46 7.36
N PRO A 13 -6.54 -9.66 7.86
CA PRO A 13 -7.19 -10.22 9.04
C PRO A 13 -7.08 -9.32 10.28
N PHE A 14 -7.93 -9.60 11.28
CA PHE A 14 -7.98 -8.89 12.56
C PHE A 14 -8.28 -7.38 12.43
N GLY A 15 -9.01 -6.99 11.39
CA GLY A 15 -9.45 -5.60 11.21
C GLY A 15 -8.36 -4.66 10.70
N TYR A 16 -7.21 -5.18 10.25
CA TYR A 16 -6.13 -4.36 9.71
C TYR A 16 -6.50 -3.84 8.31
N VAL A 17 -6.79 -2.55 8.21
CA VAL A 17 -7.23 -1.91 6.95
C VAL A 17 -6.08 -1.17 6.30
N VAL A 18 -5.76 -1.55 5.07
CA VAL A 18 -4.85 -0.85 4.17
C VAL A 18 -5.65 0.09 3.29
N THR A 19 -5.34 1.39 3.34
CA THR A 19 -5.92 2.39 2.44
C THR A 19 -5.08 2.50 1.17
N ILE A 20 -5.71 2.61 0.01
CA ILE A 20 -5.01 2.69 -1.28
C ILE A 20 -5.34 4.04 -1.92
N LYS A 21 -4.29 4.84 -2.18
CA LYS A 21 -4.38 6.15 -2.84
C LYS A 21 -3.64 6.11 -4.17
N GLN A 22 -4.30 6.62 -5.21
CA GLN A 22 -3.66 6.83 -6.50
C GLN A 22 -3.35 8.31 -6.65
N VAL A 23 -2.07 8.65 -6.70
CA VAL A 23 -1.56 10.02 -6.59
C VAL A 23 -0.92 10.48 -7.91
N THR A 24 -0.82 11.79 -8.11
CA THR A 24 -0.04 12.41 -9.19
C THR A 24 1.45 12.13 -9.02
N ASP A 25 2.22 12.46 -10.05
CA ASP A 25 3.68 12.31 -10.00
C ASP A 25 4.30 13.24 -8.96
N GLY A 26 3.86 14.51 -8.90
CA GLY A 26 4.32 15.47 -7.89
C GLY A 26 3.92 15.10 -6.46
N GLU A 27 2.67 14.65 -6.23
CA GLU A 27 2.26 14.13 -4.91
C GLU A 27 3.13 12.93 -4.48
N MET A 28 3.52 12.04 -5.41
CA MET A 28 4.42 10.93 -5.08
C MET A 28 5.82 11.40 -4.72
N GLU A 29 6.34 12.41 -5.42
CA GLU A 29 7.63 13.01 -5.13
C GLU A 29 7.64 13.63 -3.73
N GLU A 30 6.61 14.40 -3.37
CA GLU A 30 6.46 14.99 -2.03
C GLU A 30 6.37 13.92 -0.91
N ILE A 31 5.72 12.78 -1.17
CA ILE A 31 5.61 11.67 -0.20
C ILE A 31 6.97 10.99 0.01
N VAL A 32 7.78 10.85 -1.03
CA VAL A 32 9.01 10.05 -1.03
C VAL A 32 10.26 10.90 -0.73
N GLU A 33 10.17 12.22 -0.89
CA GLU A 33 11.22 13.18 -0.55
C GLU A 33 11.70 13.07 0.91
N ASP A 34 10.93 12.43 1.80
CA ASP A 34 11.26 12.26 3.22
C ASP A 34 12.32 11.16 3.52
N GLY A 35 13.16 10.76 2.55
CA GLY A 35 14.42 10.09 2.91
C GLY A 35 15.07 9.11 1.94
N THR A 36 14.51 8.83 0.76
CA THR A 36 15.14 7.88 -0.19
C THR A 36 15.71 8.51 -1.45
N GLY A 37 15.20 9.68 -1.88
CA GLY A 37 15.68 10.42 -3.05
C GLY A 37 15.40 9.78 -4.42
N ASP A 38 14.91 8.53 -4.44
CA ASP A 38 14.60 7.81 -5.67
C ASP A 38 13.11 7.92 -6.03
N SER A 39 12.83 8.27 -7.29
CA SER A 39 11.47 8.27 -7.81
C SER A 39 10.94 6.83 -7.91
N VAL A 40 9.92 6.51 -7.10
CA VAL A 40 9.28 5.19 -7.07
C VAL A 40 7.89 5.20 -7.71
N ASP A 41 7.50 4.05 -8.27
CA ASP A 41 6.17 3.84 -8.88
C ASP A 41 5.03 3.69 -7.85
N GLY A 42 5.38 3.26 -6.65
CA GLY A 42 4.49 3.05 -5.51
C GLY A 42 5.27 3.08 -4.20
N TYR A 43 4.53 3.28 -3.11
CA TYR A 43 5.08 3.39 -1.77
C TYR A 43 4.09 2.86 -0.75
N TRP A 44 4.60 2.06 0.20
CA TRP A 44 3.86 1.63 1.37
C TRP A 44 4.31 2.44 2.59
N ASP A 45 3.36 3.15 3.18
CA ASP A 45 3.50 3.89 4.43
C ASP A 45 2.91 3.03 5.57
N PRO A 46 3.77 2.39 6.39
CA PRO A 46 3.32 1.50 7.45
C PRO A 46 2.66 2.23 8.63
N ASP A 47 3.04 3.48 8.88
CA ASP A 47 2.58 4.27 10.01
C ASP A 47 1.13 4.70 9.79
N GLU A 48 0.83 5.25 8.61
CA GLU A 48 -0.52 5.67 8.22
C GLU A 48 -1.35 4.53 7.61
N ARG A 49 -0.72 3.38 7.33
CA ARG A 49 -1.29 2.22 6.63
C ARG A 49 -1.85 2.59 5.27
N VAL A 50 -1.08 3.39 4.53
CA VAL A 50 -1.46 3.89 3.21
C VAL A 50 -0.52 3.38 2.13
N LEU A 51 -1.11 2.81 1.10
CA LEU A 51 -0.43 2.38 -0.12
C LEU A 51 -0.67 3.42 -1.22
N TYR A 52 0.40 4.07 -1.65
CA TYR A 52 0.38 5.08 -2.71
C TYR A 52 0.80 4.46 -4.05
N ILE A 53 0.11 4.82 -5.13
CA ILE A 53 0.42 4.36 -6.49
C ILE A 53 0.36 5.54 -7.46
N ARG A 54 1.37 5.72 -8.32
CA ARG A 54 1.32 6.74 -9.37
C ARG A 54 0.17 6.49 -10.34
N LYS A 55 -0.71 7.48 -10.48
CA LYS A 55 -1.94 7.40 -11.32
C LYS A 55 -1.65 7.51 -12.82
N SER A 56 -0.51 8.09 -13.19
CA SER A 56 0.01 8.23 -14.55
C SER A 56 0.33 6.86 -15.20
N LEU A 57 0.60 5.84 -14.39
CA LEU A 57 1.00 4.52 -14.86
C LEU A 57 -0.14 3.75 -15.57
N PRO A 58 0.19 2.91 -16.57
CA PRO A 58 -0.77 1.98 -17.17
C PRO A 58 -1.43 1.08 -16.12
N ILE A 59 -2.71 0.73 -16.30
CA ILE A 59 -3.46 -0.06 -15.31
C ILE A 59 -2.79 -1.40 -14.96
N ARG A 60 -2.12 -2.03 -15.93
CA ARG A 60 -1.34 -3.26 -15.69
C ARG A 60 -0.19 -3.03 -14.72
N ARG A 61 0.54 -1.92 -14.87
CA ARG A 61 1.64 -1.55 -13.97
C ARG A 61 1.12 -1.20 -12.58
N ARG A 62 0.04 -0.41 -12.48
CA ARG A 62 -0.59 -0.09 -11.18
C ARG A 62 -1.04 -1.32 -10.40
N ARG A 63 -1.52 -2.37 -11.09
CA ARG A 63 -1.89 -3.64 -10.45
C ARG A 63 -0.69 -4.43 -9.95
N TYR A 64 0.38 -4.43 -10.74
CA TYR A 64 1.65 -5.02 -10.33
C TYR A 64 2.17 -4.32 -9.07
N ILE A 65 2.19 -2.99 -9.06
CA ILE A 65 2.61 -2.19 -7.90
C ILE A 65 1.70 -2.44 -6.70
N LEU A 66 0.39 -2.43 -6.89
CA LEU A 66 -0.56 -2.79 -5.82
C LEU A 66 -0.22 -4.15 -5.18
N ALA A 67 0.05 -5.17 -6.00
CA ALA A 67 0.39 -6.50 -5.48
C ALA A 67 1.75 -6.52 -4.76
N HIS A 68 2.74 -5.76 -5.25
CA HIS A 68 4.05 -5.62 -4.62
C HIS A 68 3.94 -4.96 -3.24
N GLU A 69 3.34 -3.77 -3.18
CA GLU A 69 3.22 -3.01 -1.92
C GLU A 69 2.29 -3.70 -0.91
N LEU A 70 1.26 -4.43 -1.37
CA LEU A 70 0.46 -5.29 -0.48
C LEU A 70 1.30 -6.42 0.14
N GLY A 71 2.39 -6.85 -0.51
CA GLY A 71 3.35 -7.79 0.07
C GLY A 71 4.07 -7.20 1.29
N HIS A 72 4.49 -5.94 1.22
CA HIS A 72 5.08 -5.22 2.35
C HIS A 72 4.05 -5.02 3.48
N ALA A 73 2.85 -4.55 3.14
CA ALA A 73 1.76 -4.39 4.11
C ALA A 73 1.37 -5.70 4.80
N TRP A 74 1.42 -6.83 4.08
CA TRP A 74 1.21 -8.14 4.67
C TRP A 74 2.31 -8.50 5.67
N ASN A 75 3.58 -8.27 5.33
CA ASN A 75 4.71 -8.54 6.23
C ASN A 75 4.62 -7.71 7.52
N ASP A 76 4.32 -6.41 7.40
CA ASP A 76 4.17 -5.54 8.55
C ASP A 76 2.96 -5.91 9.42
N TRP A 77 1.85 -6.32 8.79
CA TRP A 77 0.72 -6.87 9.52
C TRP A 77 1.10 -8.15 10.29
N GLN A 78 1.92 -9.04 9.72
CA GLN A 78 2.38 -10.24 10.42
C GLN A 78 3.19 -9.87 11.66
N HIS A 79 4.14 -8.95 11.54
CA HIS A 79 4.89 -8.42 12.69
C HIS A 79 3.94 -7.82 13.73
N HIS A 80 3.06 -6.91 13.32
CA HIS A 80 2.09 -6.29 14.23
C HIS A 80 1.17 -7.31 14.93
N ALA A 81 0.67 -8.32 14.22
CA ALA A 81 -0.27 -9.28 14.77
C ALA A 81 0.40 -10.32 15.69
N MET A 82 1.62 -10.74 15.35
CA MET A 82 2.38 -11.73 16.12
C MET A 82 3.08 -11.10 17.33
N ASP A 83 3.73 -9.96 17.13
CA ASP A 83 4.54 -9.32 18.18
C ASP A 83 3.67 -8.72 19.30
N ASN A 84 2.44 -8.28 18.96
CA ASN A 84 1.48 -7.75 19.94
C ASN A 84 0.49 -8.80 20.46
N GLY A 85 0.67 -10.08 20.11
CA GLY A 85 -0.21 -11.18 20.58
C GLY A 85 -1.67 -11.09 20.10
N ILE A 86 -1.97 -10.28 19.08
CA ILE A 86 -3.33 -10.14 18.54
C ILE A 86 -3.78 -11.47 17.91
N ALA A 87 -2.88 -12.16 17.23
CA ALA A 87 -3.16 -13.47 16.62
C ALA A 87 -3.28 -14.61 17.63
N SER A 88 -2.80 -14.45 18.88
CA SER A 88 -2.89 -15.49 19.92
C SER A 88 -4.24 -15.53 20.65
N HIS A 89 -5.14 -14.57 20.40
CA HIS A 89 -6.45 -14.48 21.04
C HIS A 89 -7.64 -14.83 20.13
N TYR A 90 -7.37 -15.36 18.93
CA TYR A 90 -8.38 -15.80 17.94
C TYR A 90 -8.33 -17.31 17.71
#